data_AF-A0A9X2JV45-F1
#
_entry.id   AF-A0A9X2JV45-F1
#
_cell.length_a   1.000
_cell.length_b   1.000
_cell.length_c   1.000
_cell.angle_alpha   90.00
_cell.angle_beta   90.00
_cell.angle_gamma   90.00
#
_symmetry.space_group_name_H-M   'P 1'
#
loop_
_entity.id
_entity.type
_entity.pdbx_description
1 polymer ?
#
loop_
_entity_poly.entity_id
_entity_poly.type
_entity_poly.pdbx_seq_one_letter_code
_entity_poly.pdbx_strand_id
1 'polypeptide(L)'
;MNKIKIILLASILTLATACSNIPLSTMIKMMNLNPLETDPKQLVVAVVAPNGVNVRDGDVVIDFSFRTNDPSTSFDHHFPVIINEDYAVPDSLKENIEENEKITVLQLSKEDAQTMAEGQKMVKDYRENNEKGGAGSMNVRLISACRDENFSWGNSELNVYLKTQDDEDFFLFLEDMDVTKLDGDIQRNINAIPNCGEAE
;
A
#
# COMPACT_ATOMS: atom_id res chain seq x y z
N MET A 1 -16.02 8.53 42.78
CA MET A 1 -14.70 8.45 42.14
C MET A 1 -14.54 7.31 41.11
N ASN A 2 -15.45 6.33 41.02
CA ASN A 2 -15.36 5.23 40.03
C ASN A 2 -15.93 5.56 38.64
N LYS A 3 -16.94 6.44 38.54
CA LYS A 3 -17.60 6.74 37.25
C LYS A 3 -16.71 7.53 36.27
N ILE A 4 -15.89 8.46 36.78
CA ILE A 4 -14.96 9.25 35.95
C ILE A 4 -13.81 8.38 35.41
N LYS A 5 -13.31 7.44 36.22
CA LYS A 5 -12.27 6.48 35.79
C LYS A 5 -12.79 5.51 34.71
N ILE A 6 -14.06 5.09 34.80
CA ILE A 6 -14.69 4.22 33.80
C ILE A 6 -14.91 4.95 32.47
N ILE A 7 -15.31 6.24 32.50
CA ILE A 7 -15.48 7.05 31.29
C ILE A 7 -14.12 7.31 30.60
N LEU A 8 -13.06 7.57 31.37
CA LEU A 8 -11.71 7.76 30.82
C LEU A 8 -11.13 6.46 30.23
N LEU A 9 -11.44 5.30 30.83
CA LEU A 9 -11.04 4.00 30.27
C LEU A 9 -11.78 3.69 28.96
N ALA A 10 -13.05 4.07 28.85
CA ALA A 10 -13.87 3.84 27.67
C ALA A 10 -13.42 4.69 26.46
N SER A 11 -12.95 5.92 26.68
CA SER A 11 -12.45 6.80 25.61
C SER A 11 -11.07 6.41 25.05
N ILE A 12 -10.28 5.61 25.79
CA ILE A 12 -8.97 5.11 25.31
C ILE A 12 -9.16 3.92 24.36
N LEU A 13 -10.19 3.08 24.54
CA LEU A 13 -10.43 1.95 23.64
C LEU A 13 -10.96 2.33 22.26
N THR A 14 -11.64 3.47 22.11
CA THR A 14 -12.23 3.90 20.82
C THR A 14 -11.23 4.47 19.82
N LEU A 15 -9.97 4.68 20.21
CA LEU A 15 -8.93 5.25 19.35
C LEU A 15 -8.10 4.18 18.60
N ALA A 16 -8.38 2.89 18.81
CA ALA A 16 -7.58 1.79 18.27
C ALA A 16 -8.07 1.26 16.90
N THR A 17 -9.17 1.76 16.35
CA THR A 17 -9.80 1.18 15.14
C THR A 17 -9.25 1.70 13.81
N ALA A 18 -8.25 2.57 13.81
CA ALA A 18 -7.73 3.19 12.58
C ALA A 18 -6.57 2.41 11.91
N CYS A 19 -6.04 1.36 12.54
CA CYS A 19 -4.97 0.52 12.00
C CYS A 19 -5.41 -0.94 11.77
N SER A 20 -6.71 -1.21 11.63
CA SER A 20 -7.26 -2.57 11.62
C SER A 20 -6.84 -3.43 10.43
N ASN A 21 -6.41 -2.81 9.33
CA ASN A 21 -6.12 -3.49 8.07
C ASN A 21 -4.64 -3.89 7.91
N ILE A 22 -3.78 -3.65 8.91
CA ILE A 22 -2.36 -4.07 8.87
C ILE A 22 -2.18 -5.29 9.79
N PRO A 23 -1.94 -6.49 9.24
CA PRO A 23 -1.67 -7.67 10.03
C PRO A 23 -0.43 -7.53 10.93
N LEU A 24 -0.41 -8.24 12.06
CA LEU A 24 0.74 -8.23 12.98
C LEU A 24 2.02 -8.78 12.32
N SER A 25 1.88 -9.79 11.45
CA SER A 25 2.98 -10.34 10.66
C SER A 25 3.62 -9.27 9.76
N THR A 26 2.80 -8.41 9.15
CA THR A 26 3.24 -7.26 8.37
C THR A 26 4.03 -6.28 9.21
N MET A 27 3.57 -5.96 10.43
CA MET A 27 4.31 -5.06 11.33
C MET A 27 5.71 -5.59 11.62
N ILE A 28 5.85 -6.89 11.90
CA ILE A 28 7.15 -7.53 12.16
C ILE A 28 8.03 -7.49 10.91
N LYS A 29 7.48 -7.78 9.72
CA LYS A 29 8.22 -7.72 8.46
C LYS A 29 8.72 -6.31 8.19
N MET A 30 7.86 -5.29 8.36
CA MET A 30 8.19 -3.88 8.15
C MET A 30 9.21 -3.35 9.16
N MET A 31 9.20 -3.81 10.42
CA MET A 31 10.22 -3.44 11.41
C MET A 31 11.64 -3.89 11.03
N ASN A 32 11.74 -4.98 10.26
CA ASN A 32 13.02 -5.54 9.81
C ASN A 32 13.39 -5.10 8.39
N LEU A 33 12.44 -4.56 7.63
CA LEU A 33 12.67 -4.03 6.30
C LEU A 33 13.50 -2.75 6.38
N ASN A 34 14.55 -2.66 5.56
CA ASN A 34 15.28 -1.42 5.34
C ASN A 34 14.99 -0.90 3.92
N PRO A 35 14.09 0.10 3.77
CA PRO A 35 13.73 0.67 2.48
C PRO A 35 14.90 1.22 1.66
N LEU A 36 16.05 1.52 2.28
CA LEU A 36 17.22 2.00 1.55
C LEU A 36 18.05 0.89 0.90
N GLU A 37 17.89 -0.37 1.36
CA GLU A 37 18.62 -1.52 0.80
C GLU A 37 17.75 -2.37 -0.14
N THR A 38 16.46 -2.09 -0.24
CA THR A 38 15.56 -2.72 -1.20
C THR A 38 15.81 -2.20 -2.61
N ASP A 39 16.02 -3.08 -3.59
CA ASP A 39 16.05 -2.69 -5.00
C ASP A 39 14.63 -2.30 -5.46
N PRO A 40 14.38 -1.04 -5.87
CA PRO A 40 13.06 -0.62 -6.32
C PRO A 40 12.49 -1.46 -7.47
N LYS A 41 13.35 -2.07 -8.30
CA LYS A 41 12.91 -2.94 -9.41
C LYS A 41 12.35 -4.28 -8.94
N GLN A 42 12.67 -4.69 -7.72
CA GLN A 42 12.18 -5.93 -7.12
C GLN A 42 10.92 -5.71 -6.28
N LEU A 43 10.47 -4.47 -6.13
CA LEU A 43 9.21 -4.16 -5.47
C LEU A 43 8.04 -4.62 -6.33
N VAL A 44 7.25 -5.54 -5.81
CA VAL A 44 6.07 -6.07 -6.48
C VAL A 44 4.88 -5.98 -5.56
N VAL A 45 3.80 -5.38 -6.05
CA VAL A 45 2.52 -5.36 -5.36
C VAL A 45 1.60 -6.37 -6.05
N ALA A 46 0.93 -7.21 -5.28
CA ALA A 46 -0.16 -8.03 -5.79
C ALA A 46 -1.45 -7.66 -5.07
N VAL A 47 -2.49 -7.35 -5.83
CA VAL A 47 -3.82 -7.07 -5.31
C VAL A 47 -4.69 -8.29 -5.56
N VAL A 48 -5.19 -8.89 -4.50
CA VAL A 48 -6.18 -9.98 -4.56
C VAL A 48 -7.54 -9.35 -4.32
N ALA A 49 -8.40 -9.38 -5.33
CA ALA A 49 -9.71 -8.75 -5.29
C ALA A 49 -10.81 -9.75 -5.72
N PRO A 50 -12.01 -9.64 -5.16
CA PRO A 50 -13.12 -10.47 -5.57
C PRO A 50 -13.64 -10.07 -6.96
N ASN A 51 -14.37 -10.99 -7.58
CA ASN A 51 -15.04 -10.76 -8.86
C ASN A 51 -15.87 -9.48 -8.84
N GLY A 52 -15.67 -8.64 -9.85
CA GLY A 52 -16.35 -7.35 -9.99
C GLY A 52 -15.56 -6.16 -9.45
N VAL A 53 -14.48 -6.38 -8.72
CA VAL A 53 -13.52 -5.34 -8.28
C VAL A 53 -12.23 -5.52 -9.06
N ASN A 54 -11.70 -4.43 -9.60
CA ASN A 54 -10.44 -4.43 -10.34
C ASN A 54 -9.60 -3.21 -9.91
N VAL A 55 -8.29 -3.33 -10.10
CA VAL A 55 -7.35 -2.19 -10.01
C VAL A 55 -6.71 -1.96 -11.37
N ARG A 56 -6.34 -0.71 -11.64
CA ARG A 56 -5.72 -0.22 -12.86
C ARG A 56 -4.33 0.36 -12.56
N ASP A 57 -3.61 0.73 -13.61
CA ASP A 57 -2.41 1.56 -13.49
C ASP A 57 -2.69 2.80 -12.63
N GLY A 58 -1.86 3.01 -11.62
CA GLY A 58 -1.95 4.15 -10.71
C GLY A 58 -2.95 4.05 -9.57
N ASP A 59 -3.80 3.01 -9.52
CA ASP A 59 -4.72 2.78 -8.39
C ASP A 59 -3.97 2.42 -7.10
N VAL A 60 -2.74 1.94 -7.23
CA VAL A 60 -1.80 1.74 -6.12
C VAL A 60 -0.61 2.68 -6.28
N VAL A 61 -0.18 3.28 -5.17
CA VAL A 61 0.92 4.24 -5.12
C VAL A 61 1.92 3.83 -4.05
N ILE A 62 3.21 3.88 -4.40
CA ILE A 62 4.30 3.79 -3.43
C ILE A 62 4.76 5.21 -3.09
N ASP A 63 4.55 5.63 -1.85
CA ASP A 63 5.08 6.88 -1.34
C ASP A 63 6.51 6.66 -0.83
N PHE A 64 7.42 7.54 -1.21
CA PHE A 64 8.79 7.57 -0.70
C PHE A 64 9.19 9.00 -0.43
N SER A 65 9.43 9.32 0.84
CA SER A 65 9.74 10.68 1.25
C SER A 65 10.92 10.74 2.19
N PHE A 66 11.60 11.87 2.16
CA PHE A 66 12.68 12.21 3.07
C PHE A 66 12.57 13.68 3.44
N ARG A 67 12.45 13.96 4.73
CA ARG A 67 12.34 15.32 5.26
C ARG A 67 13.52 15.65 6.14
N THR A 68 14.20 16.74 5.85
CA THR A 68 15.28 17.31 6.66
C THR A 68 14.89 18.70 7.16
N ASN A 69 15.82 19.42 7.78
CA ASN A 69 15.63 20.84 8.13
C ASN A 69 15.82 21.77 6.93
N ASP A 70 16.39 21.27 5.83
CA ASP A 70 16.62 22.01 4.59
C ASP A 70 15.73 21.44 3.48
N PRO A 71 14.71 22.19 3.02
CA PRO A 71 13.83 21.76 1.94
C PRO A 71 14.56 21.36 0.64
N SER A 72 15.75 21.91 0.37
CA SER A 72 16.53 21.55 -0.83
C SER A 72 17.11 20.13 -0.79
N THR A 73 17.13 19.52 0.39
CA THR A 73 17.57 18.13 0.62
C THR A 73 16.41 17.24 1.06
N SER A 74 15.18 17.72 0.92
CA SER A 74 13.95 16.99 1.20
C SER A 74 13.23 16.66 -0.10
N PHE A 75 12.50 15.54 -0.12
CA PHE A 75 11.61 15.18 -1.21
C PHE A 75 10.37 14.45 -0.70
N ASP A 76 9.32 14.45 -1.51
CA ASP A 76 8.10 13.68 -1.33
C ASP A 76 7.68 13.14 -2.70
N HIS A 77 7.98 11.87 -2.95
CA HIS A 77 7.68 11.21 -4.21
C HIS A 77 6.50 10.26 -4.04
N HIS A 78 5.62 10.28 -5.04
CA HIS A 78 4.47 9.40 -5.16
C HIS A 78 4.60 8.65 -6.47
N PHE A 79 4.87 7.35 -6.39
CA PHE A 79 5.10 6.52 -7.56
C PHE A 79 3.88 5.64 -7.81
N PRO A 80 3.00 6.00 -8.76
CA PRO A 80 1.95 5.10 -9.21
C PRO A 80 2.59 3.83 -9.79
N VAL A 81 2.13 2.66 -9.34
CA VAL A 81 2.56 1.39 -9.94
C VAL A 81 1.66 1.03 -11.12
N ILE A 82 2.25 0.32 -12.08
CA ILE A 82 1.59 -0.11 -13.31
C ILE A 82 1.44 -1.63 -13.32
N ILE A 83 0.40 -2.12 -13.99
CA ILE A 83 0.12 -3.54 -14.13
C ILE A 83 1.28 -4.21 -14.89
N ASN A 84 1.74 -5.34 -14.37
CA ASN A 84 2.67 -6.23 -15.04
C ASN A 84 1.96 -7.54 -15.40
N GLU A 85 1.41 -7.60 -16.61
CA GLU A 85 0.73 -8.78 -17.16
C GLU A 85 1.67 -9.97 -17.38
N ASP A 86 2.97 -9.71 -17.55
CA ASP A 86 4.00 -10.72 -17.79
C ASP A 86 4.54 -11.34 -16.48
N TYR A 87 4.12 -10.83 -15.32
CA TYR A 87 4.60 -11.34 -14.04
C TYR A 87 4.05 -12.74 -13.74
N ALA A 88 4.94 -13.72 -13.66
CA ALA A 88 4.60 -15.08 -13.26
C ALA A 88 4.23 -15.12 -11.76
N VAL A 89 2.93 -15.17 -11.47
CA VAL A 89 2.42 -15.33 -10.10
C VAL A 89 2.93 -16.65 -9.51
N PRO A 90 3.61 -16.62 -8.34
CA PRO A 90 4.09 -17.82 -7.67
C PRO A 90 2.94 -18.63 -7.07
N ASP A 91 3.12 -19.95 -6.98
CA ASP A 91 2.08 -20.84 -6.45
C ASP A 91 1.76 -20.56 -4.98
N SER A 92 2.74 -20.10 -4.19
CA SER A 92 2.55 -19.66 -2.80
C SER A 92 1.49 -18.55 -2.64
N LEU A 93 1.35 -17.69 -3.65
CA LEU A 93 0.29 -16.67 -3.64
C LEU A 93 -1.06 -17.24 -4.11
N LYS A 94 -1.06 -18.19 -5.07
CA LYS A 94 -2.28 -18.81 -5.62
C LYS A 94 -2.98 -19.76 -4.64
N GLU A 95 -2.23 -20.41 -3.74
CA GLU A 95 -2.77 -21.36 -2.77
C GLU A 95 -3.81 -20.73 -1.81
N ASN A 96 -3.77 -19.41 -1.63
CA ASN A 96 -4.60 -18.67 -0.69
C ASN A 96 -5.77 -17.92 -1.36
N ILE A 97 -6.12 -18.26 -2.60
CA ILE A 97 -7.09 -17.52 -3.42
C ILE A 97 -8.38 -18.31 -3.56
N GLU A 98 -9.50 -17.65 -3.32
CA GLU A 98 -10.82 -18.22 -3.49
C GLU A 98 -11.23 -18.30 -4.98
N GLU A 99 -12.16 -19.20 -5.33
CA GLU A 99 -12.60 -19.40 -6.73
C GLU A 99 -13.15 -18.12 -7.39
N ASN A 100 -13.60 -17.15 -6.59
CA ASN A 100 -14.18 -15.88 -7.01
C ASN A 100 -13.23 -14.69 -6.87
N GLU A 101 -11.93 -14.92 -6.70
CA GLU A 101 -10.92 -13.87 -6.58
C GLU A 101 -9.98 -13.84 -7.78
N LYS A 102 -9.36 -12.68 -8.00
CA LYS A 102 -8.40 -12.41 -9.06
C LYS A 102 -7.18 -11.71 -8.49
N ILE A 103 -6.00 -12.05 -9.02
CA ILE A 103 -4.76 -11.34 -8.71
C ILE A 103 -4.47 -10.36 -9.83
N THR A 104 -4.20 -9.11 -9.46
CA THR A 104 -3.55 -8.14 -10.34
C THR A 104 -2.17 -7.86 -9.78
N VAL A 105 -1.12 -8.04 -10.59
CA VAL A 105 0.26 -7.75 -10.19
C VAL A 105 0.69 -6.42 -10.75
N LEU A 106 1.27 -5.57 -9.91
CA LEU A 106 1.72 -4.23 -10.25
C LEU A 106 3.17 -4.02 -9.80
N GLN A 107 3.90 -3.19 -10.54
CA GLN A 107 5.29 -2.83 -10.27
C GLN A 107 5.56 -1.37 -10.61
N LEU A 108 6.66 -0.83 -10.10
CA LEU A 108 7.14 0.47 -10.55
C LEU A 108 7.46 0.43 -12.05
N SER A 109 7.19 1.54 -12.75
CA SER A 109 7.76 1.75 -14.07
C SER A 109 9.29 1.74 -13.99
N LYS A 110 9.97 1.54 -15.13
CA LYS A 110 11.44 1.58 -15.15
C LYS A 110 11.98 2.96 -14.76
N GLU A 111 11.30 4.03 -15.17
CA GLU A 111 11.68 5.40 -14.81
C GLU A 111 11.46 5.69 -13.32
N ASP A 112 10.33 5.24 -12.75
CA ASP A 112 10.03 5.45 -11.34
C ASP A 112 10.94 4.63 -10.42
N ALA A 113 11.23 3.38 -10.79
CA ALA A 113 12.21 2.56 -10.08
C ALA A 113 13.60 3.21 -10.07
N GLN A 114 14.00 3.83 -11.18
CA GLN A 114 15.25 4.58 -11.24
C GLN A 114 15.21 5.81 -10.33
N THR A 115 14.13 6.60 -10.39
CA THR A 115 13.95 7.80 -9.57
C THR A 115 13.97 7.47 -8.07
N MET A 116 13.31 6.38 -7.68
CA MET A 116 13.35 5.88 -6.30
C MET A 116 14.77 5.48 -5.89
N ALA A 117 15.52 4.80 -6.75
CA ALA A 117 16.92 4.43 -6.46
C ALA A 117 17.83 5.65 -6.29
N GLU A 118 17.63 6.69 -7.10
CA GLU A 118 18.33 7.98 -6.96
C GLU A 118 17.98 8.65 -5.62
N GLY A 119 16.70 8.63 -5.22
CA GLY A 119 16.26 9.10 -3.91
C GLY A 119 16.88 8.31 -2.76
N GLN A 120 16.93 6.97 -2.84
CA GLN A 120 17.60 6.12 -1.84
C GLN A 120 19.07 6.50 -1.71
N LYS A 121 19.77 6.69 -2.83
CA LYS A 121 21.17 7.15 -2.83
C LYS A 121 21.31 8.52 -2.16
N MET A 122 20.46 9.48 -2.49
CA MET A 122 20.46 10.81 -1.88
C MET A 122 20.32 10.73 -0.36
N VAL A 123 19.41 9.87 0.15
CA VAL A 123 19.22 9.66 1.59
C VAL A 123 20.45 9.03 2.23
N LYS A 124 21.06 8.02 1.60
CA LYS A 124 22.31 7.39 2.08
C LYS A 124 23.43 8.42 2.18
N ASP A 125 23.70 9.15 1.10
CA ASP A 125 24.75 10.18 1.03
C ASP A 125 24.51 11.30 2.07
N TYR A 126 23.25 11.70 2.30
CA TYR A 126 22.90 12.67 3.34
C TYR A 126 23.24 12.15 4.75
N ARG A 127 22.87 10.91 5.06
CA ARG A 127 23.06 10.30 6.40
C ARG A 127 24.53 10.03 6.72
N GLU A 128 25.37 9.75 5.73
CA GLU A 128 26.82 9.62 5.92
C GLU A 128 27.45 10.90 6.49
N ASN A 129 26.91 12.06 6.11
CA ASN A 129 27.44 13.37 6.50
C ASN A 129 26.66 14.03 7.66
N ASN A 130 25.55 13.41 8.09
CA ASN A 130 24.62 13.99 9.06
C ASN A 130 24.07 12.93 10.04
N GLU A 131 24.88 12.54 11.03
CA GLU A 131 24.60 11.45 12.00
C GLU A 131 23.22 11.52 12.71
N LYS A 132 22.58 12.70 12.77
CA LYS A 132 21.28 12.91 13.45
C LYS A 132 20.19 13.49 12.55
N GLY A 133 20.41 13.52 11.24
CA GLY A 133 19.56 14.29 10.33
C GLY A 133 18.52 13.45 9.58
N GLY A 134 17.31 13.99 9.50
CA GLY A 134 16.30 13.61 8.52
C GLY A 134 15.39 12.44 8.92
N ALA A 135 14.12 12.53 8.50
CA ALA A 135 13.11 11.49 8.68
C ALA A 135 12.69 10.96 7.31
N GLY A 136 12.84 9.66 7.09
CA GLY A 136 12.40 9.00 5.86
C GLY A 136 11.15 8.17 6.09
N SER A 137 10.34 8.01 5.04
CA SER A 137 9.16 7.15 5.04
C SER A 137 9.05 6.43 3.70
N MET A 138 8.62 5.18 3.73
CA MET A 138 8.18 4.43 2.56
C MET A 138 6.85 3.77 2.91
N ASN A 139 5.85 3.91 2.05
CA ASN A 139 4.53 3.34 2.27
C ASN A 139 3.91 2.89 0.94
N VAL A 140 3.00 1.92 0.99
CA VAL A 140 2.15 1.55 -0.15
C VAL A 140 0.71 1.93 0.18
N ARG A 141 0.04 2.63 -0.73
CA ARG A 141 -1.37 3.00 -0.61
C ARG A 141 -2.15 2.44 -1.76
N LEU A 142 -3.30 1.84 -1.44
CA LEU A 142 -4.39 1.65 -2.38
C LEU A 142 -5.22 2.92 -2.37
N ILE A 143 -5.23 3.68 -3.46
CA ILE A 143 -5.91 4.98 -3.54
C ILE A 143 -7.25 4.90 -4.27
N SER A 144 -7.42 3.89 -5.12
CA SER A 144 -8.61 3.71 -5.94
C SER A 144 -8.76 2.23 -6.30
N ALA A 145 -9.95 1.88 -6.76
CA ALA A 145 -10.28 0.64 -7.43
C ALA A 145 -11.51 0.92 -8.31
N CYS A 146 -11.73 0.14 -9.37
CA CYS A 146 -12.89 0.26 -10.22
C CYS A 146 -13.77 -0.98 -10.14
N ARG A 147 -15.05 -0.82 -10.51
CA ARG A 147 -16.03 -1.91 -10.56
C ARG A 147 -16.47 -2.26 -11.96
N ASP A 148 -16.78 -3.52 -12.19
CA ASP A 148 -17.45 -4.02 -13.40
C ASP A 148 -18.88 -4.49 -13.12
N GLU A 149 -19.53 -5.10 -14.11
CA GLU A 149 -20.93 -5.56 -14.04
C GLU A 149 -21.18 -6.69 -13.02
N ASN A 150 -20.13 -7.40 -12.60
CA ASN A 150 -20.20 -8.49 -11.62
C ASN A 150 -20.03 -8.00 -10.18
N PHE A 151 -19.85 -6.70 -9.96
CA PHE A 151 -19.67 -6.13 -8.62
C PHE A 151 -20.88 -6.38 -7.73
N SER A 152 -20.60 -6.77 -6.48
CA SER A 152 -21.61 -6.86 -5.43
C SER A 152 -21.08 -6.27 -4.12
N TRP A 153 -21.97 -5.66 -3.32
CA TRP A 153 -21.59 -5.03 -2.05
C TRP A 153 -21.04 -6.02 -1.01
N GLY A 154 -21.39 -7.30 -1.11
CA GLY A 154 -20.81 -8.35 -0.28
C GLY A 154 -19.35 -8.66 -0.62
N ASN A 155 -18.86 -8.17 -1.75
CA ASN A 155 -17.54 -8.43 -2.32
C ASN A 155 -16.79 -7.11 -2.55
N SER A 156 -16.73 -6.26 -1.52
CA SER A 156 -16.13 -4.92 -1.60
C SER A 156 -14.80 -4.80 -0.86
N GLU A 157 -14.27 -5.90 -0.34
CA GLU A 157 -12.99 -5.93 0.35
C GLU A 157 -11.92 -6.56 -0.56
N LEU A 158 -10.69 -6.06 -0.48
CA LEU A 158 -9.56 -6.60 -1.21
C LEU A 158 -8.30 -6.64 -0.34
N ASN A 159 -7.37 -7.51 -0.71
CA ASN A 159 -6.11 -7.69 -0.01
C ASN A 159 -4.95 -7.18 -0.86
N VAL A 160 -3.98 -6.52 -0.23
CA VAL A 160 -2.75 -6.05 -0.86
C VAL A 160 -1.59 -6.83 -0.29
N TYR A 161 -0.85 -7.50 -1.17
CA TYR A 161 0.37 -8.23 -0.85
C TYR A 161 1.57 -7.47 -1.40
N LEU A 162 2.69 -7.54 -0.69
CA LEU A 162 3.94 -6.92 -1.07
C LEU A 162 5.05 -7.96 -1.15
N LYS A 163 5.91 -7.83 -2.15
CA LYS A 163 7.18 -8.54 -2.26
C LYS A 163 8.28 -7.49 -2.43
N THR A 164 9.33 -7.62 -1.63
CA THR A 164 10.41 -6.62 -1.56
C THR A 164 11.74 -7.09 -2.16
N GLN A 165 11.90 -8.38 -2.40
CA GLN A 165 13.12 -9.00 -2.91
C GLN A 165 12.74 -10.22 -3.75
N ASP A 166 13.51 -10.56 -4.78
CA ASP A 166 13.17 -11.64 -5.72
C ASP A 166 13.13 -13.04 -5.07
N ASP A 167 13.96 -13.27 -4.05
CA ASP A 167 14.09 -14.54 -3.32
C ASP A 167 13.13 -14.67 -2.13
N GLU A 168 12.28 -13.66 -1.89
CA GLU A 168 11.25 -13.70 -0.87
C GLU A 168 9.85 -13.99 -1.45
N ASP A 169 9.00 -14.60 -0.63
CA ASP A 169 7.57 -14.73 -0.91
C ASP A 169 6.84 -13.40 -0.72
N PHE A 170 5.67 -13.27 -1.36
CA PHE A 170 4.73 -12.21 -1.03
C PHE A 170 4.28 -12.33 0.43
N PHE A 171 4.16 -11.20 1.11
CA PHE A 171 3.50 -11.13 2.42
C PHE A 171 2.28 -10.22 2.35
N LEU A 172 1.24 -10.57 3.10
CA LEU A 172 0.05 -9.74 3.24
C LEU A 172 0.47 -8.38 3.84
N PHE A 173 0.17 -7.30 3.14
CA PHE A 173 0.52 -5.94 3.54
C PHE A 173 -0.71 -5.18 4.07
N LEU A 174 -1.82 -5.24 3.34
CA LEU A 174 -3.12 -4.74 3.78
C LEU A 174 -4.18 -5.83 3.63
N GLU A 175 -4.98 -6.03 4.67
CA GLU A 175 -6.05 -7.02 4.75
C GLU A 175 -7.42 -6.32 4.76
N ASP A 176 -8.43 -6.89 4.11
CA ASP A 176 -9.83 -6.48 4.13
C ASP A 176 -10.05 -4.98 3.82
N MET A 177 -9.37 -4.49 2.78
CA MET A 177 -9.50 -3.10 2.35
C MET A 177 -10.84 -2.87 1.67
N ASP A 178 -11.76 -2.20 2.36
CA ASP A 178 -13.07 -1.83 1.85
C ASP A 178 -12.94 -0.74 0.76
N VAL A 179 -13.20 -1.12 -0.49
CA VAL A 179 -13.11 -0.23 -1.65
C VAL A 179 -14.08 0.94 -1.60
N THR A 180 -15.13 0.86 -0.78
CA THR A 180 -16.10 1.93 -0.57
C THR A 180 -15.58 3.06 0.33
N LYS A 181 -14.43 2.85 0.97
CA LYS A 181 -13.80 3.76 1.94
C LYS A 181 -12.42 4.28 1.49
N LEU A 182 -12.00 4.00 0.25
CA LEU A 182 -10.68 4.41 -0.25
C LEU A 182 -10.58 5.92 -0.48
N ASP A 183 -11.71 6.58 -0.74
CA ASP A 183 -11.73 8.02 -0.90
C ASP A 183 -11.80 8.73 0.46
N GLY A 184 -10.86 9.65 0.68
CA GLY A 184 -10.65 10.34 1.96
C GLY A 184 -11.77 11.31 2.36
N ASP A 185 -12.75 11.54 1.47
CA ASP A 185 -13.90 12.36 1.74
C ASP A 185 -15.07 11.50 2.26
N ILE A 186 -15.40 11.73 3.54
CA ILE A 186 -16.49 11.11 4.28
C ILE A 186 -17.84 11.56 3.72
N GLN A 187 -18.19 11.13 2.51
CA GLN A 187 -19.55 11.09 2.00
C GLN A 187 -19.74 9.82 1.17
N ARG A 188 -20.35 8.80 1.79
CA ARG A 188 -20.82 7.59 1.13
C ARG A 188 -21.67 7.97 -0.09
N ASN A 189 -21.11 7.86 -1.27
CA ASN A 189 -21.86 7.95 -2.51
C ASN A 189 -21.69 6.63 -3.26
N ILE A 190 -22.78 6.07 -3.77
CA ILE A 190 -22.77 4.83 -4.55
C ILE A 190 -22.00 5.00 -5.88
N ASN A 191 -21.75 6.27 -6.25
CA ASN A 191 -20.87 6.70 -7.33
C ASN A 191 -19.39 6.81 -6.92
N ALA A 192 -19.01 6.46 -5.69
CA ALA A 192 -17.64 6.60 -5.20
C ALA A 192 -16.66 5.56 -5.78
N ILE A 193 -17.17 4.42 -6.27
CA ILE A 193 -16.33 3.44 -6.98
C ILE A 193 -16.56 3.62 -8.49
N PRO A 194 -15.57 4.11 -9.25
CA PRO A 194 -15.68 4.35 -10.68
C PRO A 194 -15.91 3.06 -11.45
N ASN A 195 -16.58 3.15 -12.61
CA ASN A 195 -16.74 1.99 -13.49
C ASN A 195 -15.44 1.73 -14.26
N CYS A 196 -15.04 0.46 -14.38
CA CYS A 196 -13.87 0.06 -15.15
C CYS A 196 -13.98 0.38 -16.67
N GLY A 197 -15.15 0.73 -17.18
CA GLY A 197 -15.37 1.18 -18.57
C GLY A 197 -15.33 2.70 -18.78
N GLU A 198 -15.32 3.50 -17.70
CA GLU A 198 -15.18 4.95 -17.77
C GLU A 198 -13.69 5.28 -17.52
N ALA A 199 -13.01 5.73 -18.56
CA ALA A 199 -11.68 6.34 -18.43
C ALA A 199 -11.88 7.80 -18.03
N GLU A 200 -11.21 8.24 -16.98
CA GLU A 200 -11.07 9.67 -16.66
C GLU A 200 -10.09 10.35 -17.61
#